data_AF-A0A4R2P0Z1-F1
#
_entry.id   AF-A0A4R2P0Z1-F1
#
_cell.length_a   1.000
_cell.length_b   1.000
_cell.length_c   1.000
_cell.angle_alpha   90.00
_cell.angle_beta   90.00
_cell.angle_gamma   90.00
#
_symmetry.space_group_name_H-M   'P 1'
#
loop_
_entity.id
_entity.type
_entity.pdbx_description
1 polymer ?
#
loop_
_entity_poly.entity_id
_entity_poly.type
_entity_poly.pdbx_seq_one_letter_code
_entity_poly.pdbx_strand_id
1 'polypeptide(L)'
;MAHSHESNTKRIWIVLAILSVITAVEVGLGIVKPGFLHLSGPGTSWLNWIFIILTLAKAYYIAWAFMHLEGEKKWFRRAVVWTAVFLICYLLFIVLFEGGYLYDTLAPLIKW
;
A
#
# COMPACT_ATOMS: atom_id res chain seq x y z
N MET A 1 31.69 8.23 -31.19
CA MET A 1 30.82 8.88 -30.19
C MET A 1 30.29 7.79 -29.30
N ALA A 2 30.63 7.81 -28.01
CA ALA A 2 30.33 6.72 -27.08
C ALA A 2 28.82 6.61 -26.83
N HIS A 3 28.25 5.43 -27.07
CA HIS A 3 26.85 5.12 -26.80
C HIS A 3 26.63 5.02 -25.28
N SER A 4 25.92 6.00 -24.71
CA SER A 4 25.56 6.05 -23.29
C SER A 4 24.42 5.06 -22.95
N HIS A 5 24.78 3.80 -22.69
CA HIS A 5 23.91 2.81 -22.05
C HIS A 5 23.92 2.99 -20.52
N GLU A 6 23.23 4.00 -19.96
CA GLU A 6 23.21 4.19 -18.50
C GLU A 6 21.86 4.60 -17.86
N SER A 7 20.73 4.44 -18.56
CA SER A 7 19.54 5.24 -18.20
C SER A 7 18.44 4.56 -17.35
N ASN A 8 18.54 3.29 -16.95
CA ASN A 8 17.48 2.63 -16.15
C ASN A 8 17.88 2.32 -14.69
N THR A 9 19.11 1.88 -14.45
CA THR A 9 19.57 1.50 -13.09
C THR A 9 19.50 2.66 -12.09
N LYS A 10 19.91 3.87 -12.52
CA LYS A 10 19.84 5.08 -11.69
C LYS A 10 18.41 5.42 -11.28
N ARG A 11 17.45 5.18 -12.19
CA ARG A 11 16.05 5.45 -11.96
C ARG A 11 15.41 4.43 -11.00
N ILE A 12 15.77 3.16 -11.12
CA ILE A 12 15.36 2.12 -10.18
C ILE A 12 15.84 2.47 -8.78
N TRP A 13 17.09 2.90 -8.62
CA TRP A 13 17.65 3.33 -7.32
C TRP A 13 16.91 4.53 -6.72
N ILE A 14 16.52 5.50 -7.54
CA ILE A 14 15.72 6.66 -7.08
C ILE A 14 14.34 6.20 -6.60
N VAL A 15 13.64 5.37 -7.38
CA VAL A 15 12.29 4.91 -6.99
C VAL A 15 12.36 4.00 -5.76
N LEU A 16 13.40 3.17 -5.64
CA LEU A 16 13.65 2.35 -4.46
C LEU A 16 13.85 3.21 -3.22
N ALA A 17 14.66 4.27 -3.31
CA ALA A 17 14.87 5.19 -2.20
C ALA A 17 13.56 5.89 -1.77
N ILE A 18 12.77 6.37 -2.73
CA ILE A 18 11.45 6.99 -2.46
C ILE A 18 10.53 5.99 -1.75
N LEU A 19 10.42 4.77 -2.28
CA LEU A 19 9.59 3.71 -1.70
C LEU A 19 10.06 3.31 -0.29
N SER A 20 11.37 3.27 -0.07
CA SER A 20 11.96 2.99 1.24
C SER A 20 11.59 4.06 2.25
N VAL A 21 11.70 5.34 1.88
CA VAL A 21 11.31 6.47 2.75
C VAL A 21 9.81 6.43 3.05
N ILE A 22 8.95 6.23 2.05
CA ILE A 22 7.49 6.12 2.23
C ILE A 22 7.17 4.98 3.22
N THR A 23 7.84 3.83 3.07
CA THR A 23 7.65 2.67 3.94
C THR A 23 8.15 2.93 5.36
N ALA A 24 9.29 3.60 5.53
CA ALA A 24 9.82 3.97 6.83
C ALA A 24 8.89 4.94 7.58
N VAL A 25 8.31 5.91 6.86
CA VAL A 25 7.30 6.83 7.41
C VAL A 25 6.04 6.07 7.82
N GLU A 26 5.57 5.15 6.99
CA GLU A 26 4.40 4.32 7.30
C GLU A 26 4.62 3.49 8.57
N VAL A 27 5.75 2.77 8.66
CA VAL A 27 6.10 1.97 9.86
C VAL A 27 6.26 2.88 11.09
N GLY A 28 6.92 4.04 10.94
CA GLY A 28 7.07 5.02 12.01
C GLY A 28 5.72 5.53 12.54
N LEU A 29 4.78 5.86 11.65
CA LEU A 29 3.41 6.23 12.02
C LEU A 29 2.66 5.06 12.68
N GLY A 30 2.90 3.83 12.22
CA GLY A 30 2.32 2.62 12.81
C GLY A 30 2.81 2.30 14.21
N ILE A 31 4.04 2.67 14.55
CA ILE A 31 4.64 2.47 15.88
C ILE A 31 4.24 3.61 16.82
N VAL A 32 4.39 4.86 16.38
CA VAL A 32 4.15 6.04 17.22
C VAL A 32 2.65 6.20 17.52
N LYS A 33 1.75 5.70 16.64
CA LYS A 33 0.28 5.77 16.77
C LYS A 33 -0.19 7.06 17.44
N PRO A 34 0.12 8.24 16.84
CA PRO A 34 -0.16 9.51 17.48
C PRO A 34 -1.64 9.62 17.81
N GLY A 35 -1.96 9.89 19.09
CA GLY A 35 -3.33 9.85 19.62
C GLY A 35 -4.34 10.69 18.82
N PHE A 36 -3.90 11.77 18.18
CA PHE A 36 -4.73 12.65 17.34
C PHE A 36 -5.27 11.96 16.07
N LEU A 37 -4.60 10.91 15.57
CA LEU A 37 -5.08 10.07 14.45
C LEU A 37 -5.91 8.85 14.90
N HIS A 38 -5.93 8.56 16.21
CA HIS A 38 -6.82 7.57 16.81
C HIS A 38 -8.20 8.13 17.17
N LEU A 39 -8.38 9.45 17.16
CA LEU A 39 -9.69 10.08 17.41
C LEU A 39 -10.61 9.93 16.18
N SER A 40 -11.55 8.98 16.33
CA SER A 40 -12.84 8.85 15.63
C SER A 40 -12.88 9.27 14.15
N GLY A 41 -12.40 8.40 13.26
CA GLY A 41 -12.80 8.42 11.85
C GLY A 41 -14.09 7.62 11.61
N PRO A 42 -14.78 7.82 10.48
CA PRO A 42 -15.98 7.05 10.14
C PRO A 42 -15.61 5.58 9.92
N GLY A 43 -16.00 4.70 10.85
CA GLY A 43 -15.90 3.25 10.74
C GLY A 43 -14.63 2.61 11.32
N THR A 44 -13.46 3.27 11.27
CA THR A 44 -12.20 2.88 11.97
C THR A 44 -11.32 4.12 12.24
N SER A 45 -10.15 3.95 12.87
CA SER A 45 -9.18 5.06 13.06
C SER A 45 -8.69 5.65 11.73
N TRP A 46 -8.52 6.98 11.67
CA TRP A 46 -7.90 7.69 10.53
C TRP A 46 -6.52 7.13 10.14
N LEU A 47 -5.83 6.51 11.09
CA LEU A 47 -4.58 5.81 10.86
C LEU A 47 -4.76 4.69 9.82
N ASN A 48 -5.79 3.86 9.93
CA ASN A 48 -6.04 2.75 9.01
C ASN A 48 -6.27 3.24 7.57
N TRP A 49 -7.00 4.35 7.40
CA TRP A 49 -7.22 4.95 6.08
C TRP A 49 -5.91 5.40 5.43
N ILE A 50 -5.04 6.06 6.20
CA ILE A 50 -3.72 6.47 5.70
C ILE A 50 -2.88 5.26 5.31
N PHE A 51 -2.89 4.19 6.11
CA PHE A 51 -2.19 2.95 5.81
C PHE A 51 -2.68 2.31 4.51
N ILE A 52 -3.99 2.25 4.28
CA ILE A 52 -4.56 1.70 3.06
C ILE A 52 -4.13 2.52 1.85
N ILE A 53 -4.20 3.86 1.93
CA ILE A 53 -3.81 4.76 0.83
C ILE A 53 -2.30 4.64 0.54
N LEU A 54 -1.45 4.63 1.58
CA LEU A 54 0.00 4.47 1.42
C LEU A 54 0.35 3.11 0.82
N THR A 55 -0.37 2.05 1.19
CA THR A 55 -0.21 0.71 0.61
C THR A 55 -0.55 0.69 -0.88
N LEU A 56 -1.67 1.31 -1.28
CA LEU A 56 -2.05 1.43 -2.70
C LEU A 56 -1.05 2.27 -3.50
N ALA A 57 -0.57 3.38 -2.92
CA ALA A 57 0.45 4.21 -3.55
C ALA A 57 1.75 3.42 -3.78
N LYS A 58 2.23 2.68 -2.78
CA LYS A 58 3.41 1.81 -2.92
C LYS A 58 3.21 0.76 -4.01
N ALA A 59 2.07 0.08 -4.03
CA ALA A 59 1.77 -0.92 -5.05
C ALA A 59 1.82 -0.33 -6.47
N TYR A 60 1.28 0.89 -6.66
CA TYR A 60 1.34 1.60 -7.92
C TYR A 60 2.78 1.93 -8.34
N TYR A 61 3.59 2.50 -7.44
CA TYR A 61 4.99 2.81 -7.72
C TYR A 61 5.81 1.56 -8.05
N ILE A 62 5.53 0.43 -7.39
CA ILE A 62 6.18 -0.86 -7.69
C ILE A 62 5.79 -1.36 -9.08
N ALA A 63 4.49 -1.37 -9.40
CA ALA A 63 4.01 -1.78 -10.71
C ALA A 63 4.53 -0.88 -11.83
N TRP A 64 4.70 0.42 -11.58
CA TRP A 64 5.22 1.35 -12.58
C TRP A 64 6.72 1.16 -12.82
N ALA A 65 7.53 1.13 -11.76
CA ALA A 65 8.99 1.19 -11.87
C ALA A 65 9.69 -0.17 -11.89
N PHE A 66 9.23 -1.15 -11.10
CA PHE A 66 9.88 -2.48 -11.06
C PHE A 66 9.33 -3.41 -12.13
N MET A 67 8.01 -3.37 -12.39
CA MET A 67 7.39 -4.17 -13.45
C MET A 67 7.50 -3.52 -14.84
N HIS A 68 8.22 -2.40 -14.98
CA HIS A 68 8.48 -1.70 -16.24
C HIS A 68 7.22 -1.40 -17.08
N LEU A 69 6.06 -1.23 -16.43
CA LEU A 69 4.78 -1.01 -17.12
C LEU A 69 4.66 0.37 -17.79
N GLU A 70 5.64 1.24 -17.63
CA GLU A 70 5.63 2.59 -18.18
C GLU A 70 5.67 2.63 -19.72
N GLY A 71 6.53 1.80 -20.32
CA GLY A 71 6.68 1.71 -21.77
C GLY A 71 5.64 0.83 -22.46
N GLU A 72 4.79 0.16 -21.67
CA GLU A 72 3.86 -0.83 -22.17
C GLU A 72 2.54 -0.25 -22.68
N LYS A 73 1.83 -1.04 -23.48
CA LYS A 73 0.53 -0.62 -24.03
C LYS A 73 -0.41 -0.19 -22.90
N LYS A 74 -1.03 0.99 -23.07
CA LYS A 74 -1.93 1.61 -22.08
C LYS A 74 -3.05 0.69 -21.56
N TRP A 75 -3.47 -0.29 -22.36
CA TRP A 75 -4.44 -1.33 -21.99
C TRP A 75 -3.85 -2.41 -21.09
N PHE A 76 -2.65 -2.91 -21.41
CA PHE A 76 -1.94 -3.90 -20.60
C PHE A 76 -1.64 -3.34 -19.20
N ARG A 77 -1.14 -2.11 -19.15
CA ARG A 77 -0.90 -1.39 -17.88
C ARG A 77 -2.17 -1.27 -17.04
N ARG A 78 -3.30 -0.92 -17.65
CA ARG A 78 -4.57 -0.79 -16.94
C ARG A 78 -5.08 -2.13 -16.44
N ALA A 79 -4.97 -3.20 -17.23
CA ALA A 79 -5.37 -4.53 -16.80
C ALA A 79 -4.63 -4.94 -15.52
N VAL A 80 -3.29 -4.83 -15.51
CA VAL A 80 -2.49 -5.22 -14.35
C VAL A 80 -2.78 -4.34 -13.13
N VAL A 81 -2.76 -3.01 -13.29
CA VAL A 81 -2.94 -2.08 -12.17
C VAL A 81 -4.35 -2.17 -11.58
N TRP A 82 -5.40 -2.21 -12.41
CA TRP A 82 -6.78 -2.29 -11.91
C TRP A 82 -7.06 -3.63 -11.23
N THR A 83 -6.57 -4.75 -11.79
CA THR A 83 -6.73 -6.05 -11.14
C THR A 83 -6.02 -6.09 -9.79
N ALA A 84 -4.79 -5.56 -9.69
CA ALA A 84 -4.07 -5.50 -8.42
C ALA A 84 -4.77 -4.61 -7.39
N VAL A 85 -5.21 -3.42 -7.77
CA VAL A 85 -5.94 -2.50 -6.87
C VAL A 85 -7.25 -3.13 -6.39
N PHE A 86 -8.01 -3.75 -7.30
CA PHE A 86 -9.25 -4.44 -6.96
C PHE A 86 -9.01 -5.58 -5.96
N LEU A 87 -8.03 -6.43 -6.21
CA LEU A 87 -7.67 -7.54 -5.33
C LEU A 87 -7.25 -7.04 -3.93
N ILE A 88 -6.42 -6.00 -3.85
CA ILE A 88 -5.98 -5.44 -2.57
C ILE A 88 -7.17 -4.88 -1.78
N CYS A 89 -8.02 -4.08 -2.43
CA CYS A 89 -9.22 -3.52 -1.78
C CYS A 89 -10.19 -4.62 -1.32
N TYR A 90 -10.38 -5.66 -2.14
CA TYR A 90 -11.26 -6.79 -1.81
C TYR A 90 -10.71 -7.60 -0.63
N LEU A 91 -9.42 -7.85 -0.60
CA LEU A 91 -8.77 -8.56 0.52
C LEU A 91 -8.87 -7.76 1.82
N LEU A 92 -8.62 -6.45 1.76
CA LEU A 92 -8.79 -5.56 2.92
C LEU A 92 -10.23 -5.56 3.43
N PHE A 93 -11.21 -5.55 2.53
CA PHE A 93 -12.62 -5.64 2.88
C PHE A 93 -12.93 -6.94 3.64
N ILE A 94 -12.52 -8.10 3.10
CA ILE A 94 -12.75 -9.39 3.77
C ILE A 94 -12.09 -9.42 5.15
N VAL A 95 -10.80 -9.05 5.25
CA VAL A 95 -10.06 -9.14 6.52
C VAL A 95 -10.66 -8.23 7.58
N LEU A 96 -11.08 -7.01 7.23
CA LEU A 96 -11.72 -6.10 8.18
C LEU A 96 -13.11 -6.57 8.60
N PHE A 97 -13.90 -7.10 7.66
CA PHE A 97 -15.27 -7.54 7.95
C PHE A 97 -15.30 -8.84 8.75
N GLU A 98 -14.57 -9.86 8.30
CA GLU A 98 -14.42 -11.14 9.00
C GLU A 98 -13.69 -10.96 10.33
N GLY A 99 -12.67 -10.09 10.38
CA GLY A 99 -11.95 -9.79 11.61
C GLY A 99 -12.84 -9.14 12.67
N GLY A 100 -13.73 -8.23 12.27
CA GLY A 100 -14.73 -7.65 13.18
C GLY A 100 -15.72 -8.70 13.68
N TYR A 101 -16.25 -9.53 12.78
CA TYR A 101 -17.17 -10.60 13.15
C TYR A 101 -16.55 -11.64 14.10
N LEU A 102 -15.30 -12.03 13.85
CA LEU A 102 -14.53 -12.91 14.73
C LEU A 102 -14.30 -12.28 16.10
N TYR A 103 -13.95 -10.99 16.16
CA TYR A 103 -13.77 -10.28 17.42
C TYR A 103 -15.06 -10.28 18.24
N ASP A 104 -16.20 -9.90 17.65
CA ASP A 104 -17.49 -9.86 18.36
C ASP A 104 -17.92 -11.25 18.85
N THR A 105 -17.64 -12.30 18.07
CA THR A 105 -18.02 -13.69 18.40
C THR A 105 -17.11 -14.29 19.48
N LEU A 106 -15.81 -14.01 19.44
CA LEU A 106 -14.80 -14.62 20.33
C LEU A 106 -14.49 -13.78 21.57
N ALA A 107 -14.76 -12.48 21.57
CA ALA A 107 -14.61 -11.59 22.73
C ALA A 107 -15.28 -12.09 24.02
N PRO A 108 -16.49 -12.68 24.01
CA PRO A 108 -17.08 -13.23 25.24
C PRO A 108 -16.44 -14.56 25.70
N LEU A 109 -15.69 -15.23 24.83
CA LEU A 109 -15.13 -16.57 25.09
C LEU A 109 -13.63 -16.54 25.43
N ILE A 110 -12.93 -15.46 25.08
CA ILE A 110 -11.48 -15.32 25.21
C ILE A 110 -11.16 -13.94 25.80
N LYS A 111 -10.33 -13.90 26.84
CA LYS A 111 -9.72 -12.65 27.32
C LYS A 111 -8.59 -12.27 26.36
N TRP A 112 -8.88 -11.34 25.46
CA TRP A 112 -7.91 -10.71 24.57
C TRP A 112 -6.89 -9.85 25.33
#